data_AF-A0A257XZ48-F1
#
_entry.id   AF-A0A257XZ48-F1
#
_cell.length_a   1.000
_cell.length_b   1.000
_cell.length_c   1.000
_cell.angle_alpha   90.00
_cell.angle_beta   90.00
_cell.angle_gamma   90.00
#
_symmetry.space_group_name_H-M   'P 1'
#
loop_
_entity.id
_entity.type
_entity.pdbx_description
1 polymer ?
#
loop_
_entity_poly.entity_id
_entity_poly.type
_entity_poly.pdbx_seq_one_letter_code
_entity_poly.pdbx_strand_id
1 'polypeptide(L)'
;MSPLSVAQFLAPPHGLRPGLSFDLLVMDEASQIEPVDALGAIARCGQMVVVGDDRQMPPTRFFQRMTSEEPEAAEDDAPLDTPVAAREVESILGLANARGVPNVMLRWHYRSRHESLIATSNAEFYGGRLVVLPSPRARSERLGLSLVPVAGRWEAGAGVNRAEAQAVAEGERLREEAKLQELRSAERLKTERDQIADSFERSMGALADAFAHSSSEVSSAARNLSATAEETSRQARAAGGAAGQASNNVQTVAASTEEMTASIREIAQQVTHAAKIAVTASEETQRTQNEIIDLSQAAAKIGEVVDLITNIASQTNLLALNATIEAARAGEMGKGFAVVAQEVKQLAAQTAKATDEIASKVSEIQGATQRTVGSIDKIVGTISDIRQATSTIASAIEEQGAATQEIATNTQHAAHGTGTVNDNIVGVGRAAEMTGAASTQLMTLSEALSGQASDLQTQVQTFVATLRAG
;
A
#
# COMPACT_ATOMS: atom_id res chain seq x y z
N MET A 1 39.21 33.44 -54.78
CA MET A 1 39.58 34.84 -54.44
C MET A 1 39.88 35.56 -55.74
N SER A 2 39.60 36.86 -55.84
CA SER A 2 40.08 37.63 -57.00
C SER A 2 41.62 37.70 -56.96
N PRO A 3 42.30 37.76 -58.12
CA PRO A 3 43.75 37.93 -58.16
C PRO A 3 44.24 39.15 -57.38
N LEU A 4 43.49 40.25 -57.45
CA LEU A 4 43.75 41.47 -56.68
C LEU A 4 43.63 41.26 -55.17
N SER A 5 42.65 40.48 -54.72
CA SER A 5 42.52 40.10 -53.31
C SER A 5 43.70 39.26 -52.83
N VAL A 6 44.23 38.38 -53.69
CA VAL A 6 45.44 37.59 -53.36
C VAL A 6 46.64 38.51 -53.20
N ALA A 7 46.80 39.50 -54.08
CA ALA A 7 47.87 40.49 -53.97
C ALA A 7 47.73 41.39 -52.73
N GLN A 8 46.51 41.79 -52.38
CA GLN A 8 46.23 42.74 -51.31
C GLN A 8 46.24 42.11 -49.91
N PHE A 9 45.71 40.88 -49.75
CA PHE A 9 45.46 40.30 -48.43
C PHE A 9 46.42 39.18 -48.05
N LEU A 10 47.20 38.63 -48.98
CA LEU A 10 48.15 37.55 -48.68
C LEU A 10 49.58 38.09 -48.76
N ALA A 11 50.37 37.89 -47.72
CA ALA A 11 51.76 38.39 -47.68
C ALA A 11 52.68 37.56 -48.59
N PRO A 12 53.48 38.16 -49.49
CA PRO A 12 54.36 37.44 -50.41
C PRO A 12 55.49 36.70 -49.68
N PRO A 13 55.91 35.53 -50.16
CA PRO A 13 57.11 34.88 -49.63
C PRO A 13 58.33 35.75 -49.97
N HIS A 14 59.06 36.20 -48.95
CA HIS A 14 60.28 36.99 -49.14
C HIS A 14 61.35 36.60 -48.11
N GLY A 15 62.50 36.11 -48.60
CA GLY A 15 63.74 35.89 -47.85
C GLY A 15 63.67 34.94 -46.64
N LEU A 16 63.14 35.43 -45.52
CA LEU A 16 63.20 34.81 -44.18
C LEU A 16 61.82 34.70 -43.48
N ARG A 17 60.70 35.02 -44.15
CA ARG A 17 59.33 34.77 -43.63
C ARG A 17 58.59 33.76 -44.53
N PRO A 18 57.96 32.71 -43.97
CA PRO A 18 57.11 31.82 -44.75
C PRO A 18 55.82 32.58 -45.12
N GLY A 19 55.79 33.12 -46.34
CA GLY A 19 54.57 33.62 -46.97
C GLY A 19 53.76 32.48 -47.58
N LEU A 20 52.46 32.68 -47.78
CA LEU A 20 51.59 31.64 -48.35
C LEU A 20 51.95 31.44 -49.84
N SER A 21 52.45 30.26 -50.18
CA SER A 21 52.68 29.76 -51.54
C SER A 21 51.65 28.69 -51.93
N PHE A 22 51.44 28.50 -53.22
CA PHE A 22 50.51 27.51 -53.75
C PHE A 22 51.22 26.54 -54.68
N ASP A 23 50.88 25.25 -54.64
CA ASP A 23 51.45 24.28 -55.58
C ASP A 23 50.91 24.49 -57.00
N LEU A 24 49.62 24.80 -57.11
CA LEU A 24 48.91 24.98 -58.37
C LEU A 24 47.98 26.20 -58.31
N LEU A 25 48.07 27.06 -59.31
CA LEU A 25 47.13 28.16 -59.55
C LEU A 25 46.23 27.82 -60.73
N VAL A 26 44.92 27.67 -60.49
CA VAL A 26 43.93 27.52 -61.55
C VAL A 26 43.21 28.84 -61.76
N MET A 27 43.30 29.38 -62.96
CA MET A 27 42.64 30.62 -63.37
C MET A 27 41.48 30.30 -64.30
N ASP A 28 40.26 30.64 -63.91
CA ASP A 28 39.09 30.62 -64.80
C ASP A 28 39.06 31.94 -65.60
N GLU A 29 39.66 31.92 -66.77
CA GLU A 29 39.82 33.04 -67.70
C GLU A 29 38.54 33.27 -68.51
N ALA A 30 37.42 33.32 -67.81
CA ALA A 30 36.12 33.69 -68.35
C ALA A 30 35.67 35.10 -67.91
N SER A 31 36.62 35.84 -67.34
CA SER A 31 36.49 37.21 -66.82
C SER A 31 37.54 38.16 -67.40
N GLN A 32 38.35 37.72 -68.37
CA GLN A 32 39.39 38.52 -69.05
C GLN A 32 40.31 39.23 -68.05
N ILE A 33 41.02 38.43 -67.27
CA ILE A 33 41.93 38.89 -66.23
C ILE A 33 43.16 39.50 -66.89
N GLU A 34 43.48 40.73 -66.52
CA GLU A 34 44.70 41.36 -66.97
C GLU A 34 45.94 40.72 -66.29
N PRO A 35 47.03 40.48 -67.04
CA PRO A 35 48.27 39.89 -66.52
C PRO A 35 48.83 40.62 -65.31
N VAL A 36 48.67 41.95 -65.28
CA VAL A 36 49.10 42.80 -64.17
C VAL A 36 48.38 42.46 -62.87
N ASP A 37 47.07 42.22 -62.93
CA ASP A 37 46.26 41.88 -61.75
C ASP A 37 46.56 40.47 -61.24
N ALA A 38 46.97 39.57 -62.15
CA ALA A 38 47.33 38.20 -61.81
C ALA A 38 48.75 38.02 -61.30
N LEU A 39 49.66 38.97 -61.54
CA LEU A 39 51.08 38.84 -61.25
C LEU A 39 51.34 38.44 -59.78
N GLY A 40 50.60 39.05 -58.85
CA GLY A 40 50.73 38.78 -57.42
C GLY A 40 50.31 37.36 -57.00
N ALA A 41 49.43 36.71 -57.77
CA ALA A 41 49.05 35.31 -57.59
C ALA A 41 50.03 34.37 -58.30
N ILE A 42 50.43 34.70 -59.53
CA ILE A 42 51.37 33.91 -60.35
C ILE A 42 52.72 33.78 -59.65
N ALA A 43 53.24 34.86 -59.05
CA ALA A 43 54.52 34.85 -58.37
C ALA A 43 54.61 33.90 -57.14
N ARG A 44 53.47 33.37 -56.67
CA ARG A 44 53.37 32.50 -55.49
C ARG A 44 53.20 31.02 -55.83
N CYS A 45 53.05 30.69 -57.11
CA CYS A 45 52.83 29.33 -57.56
C CYS A 45 53.94 28.84 -58.48
N GLY A 46 54.29 27.56 -58.35
CA GLY A 46 55.23 26.90 -59.27
C GLY A 46 54.56 26.40 -60.56
N GLN A 47 53.23 26.15 -60.52
CA GLN A 47 52.46 25.66 -61.64
C GLN A 47 51.18 26.48 -61.83
N MET A 48 50.83 26.75 -63.09
CA MET A 48 49.63 27.50 -63.45
C MET A 48 48.85 26.77 -64.54
N VAL A 49 47.53 26.71 -64.36
CA VAL A 49 46.57 26.23 -65.37
C VAL A 49 45.59 27.37 -65.63
N VAL A 50 45.51 27.80 -66.89
CA VAL A 50 44.55 28.79 -67.35
C VAL A 50 43.43 28.05 -68.07
N VAL A 51 42.21 28.20 -67.59
CA VAL A 51 41.01 27.55 -68.11
C VAL A 51 40.12 28.61 -68.74
N GLY A 52 39.87 28.51 -70.03
CA GLY A 52 39.04 29.47 -70.76
C GLY A 52 39.08 29.19 -72.26
N ASP A 53 38.47 30.06 -73.04
CA ASP A 53 38.52 30.04 -74.50
C ASP A 53 38.73 31.45 -75.08
N ASP A 54 39.13 31.49 -76.33
CA ASP A 54 39.35 32.69 -77.13
C ASP A 54 38.08 33.21 -77.81
N ARG A 55 36.93 32.56 -77.58
CA ARG A 55 35.63 32.89 -78.22
C ARG A 55 34.71 33.70 -77.31
N GLN A 56 35.26 34.30 -76.25
CA GLN A 56 34.54 35.25 -75.43
C GLN A 56 34.27 36.54 -76.19
N MET A 57 33.08 37.10 -75.96
CA MET A 57 32.80 38.45 -76.42
C MET A 57 33.73 39.44 -75.69
N PRO A 58 34.25 40.47 -76.38
CA PRO A 58 35.01 41.53 -75.71
C PRO A 58 34.18 42.12 -74.57
N PRO A 59 34.83 42.60 -73.50
CA PRO A 59 34.10 43.11 -72.35
C PRO A 59 33.26 44.29 -72.83
N THR A 60 31.97 44.27 -72.53
CA THR A 60 31.07 45.36 -72.90
C THR A 60 31.56 46.66 -72.27
N ARG A 61 31.58 47.74 -73.04
CA ARG A 61 32.04 49.12 -72.69
C ARG A 61 31.46 49.69 -71.38
N PHE A 62 30.50 49.01 -70.77
CA PHE A 62 29.90 49.36 -69.49
C PHE A 62 30.89 49.27 -68.32
N PHE A 63 31.80 48.29 -68.31
CA PHE A 63 32.74 48.12 -67.18
C PHE A 63 33.96 49.03 -67.24
N GLN A 64 34.44 49.39 -68.45
CA GLN A 64 35.55 50.34 -68.61
C GLN A 64 35.18 51.77 -68.18
N ARG A 65 33.90 52.14 -68.20
CA ARG A 65 33.43 53.47 -67.75
C ARG A 65 33.46 53.67 -66.23
N MET A 66 33.53 52.60 -65.43
CA MET A 66 33.54 52.72 -63.97
C MET A 66 34.93 52.88 -63.36
N THR A 67 35.99 52.60 -64.11
CA THR A 67 37.38 52.58 -63.60
C THR A 67 38.27 53.67 -64.18
N SER A 68 37.81 54.43 -65.18
CA SER A 68 38.53 55.59 -65.71
C SER A 68 38.11 56.88 -64.99
N GLU A 69 39.00 57.43 -64.15
CA GLU A 69 38.92 58.82 -63.67
C GLU A 69 39.33 59.79 -64.80
N GLU A 70 38.49 59.99 -65.81
CA GLU A 70 38.63 61.12 -66.75
C GLU A 70 37.25 61.76 -67.02
N PRO A 71 37.16 63.10 -67.06
CA PRO A 71 35.90 63.80 -67.08
C PRO A 71 35.21 63.73 -68.46
N GLU A 72 33.88 63.76 -68.41
CA GLU A 72 32.97 63.74 -69.55
C GLU A 72 33.36 64.75 -70.65
N ALA A 73 33.67 64.24 -71.84
CA ALA A 73 33.52 64.98 -73.09
C ALA A 73 32.59 64.19 -74.01
N ALA A 74 31.48 64.81 -74.34
CA ALA A 74 30.54 64.34 -75.35
C ALA A 74 31.19 64.38 -76.72
N GLU A 75 31.17 63.27 -77.45
CA GLU A 75 31.19 63.23 -78.91
C GLU A 75 30.73 61.84 -79.37
N ASP A 76 29.45 61.78 -79.75
CA ASP A 76 28.80 60.66 -80.42
C ASP A 76 28.70 61.05 -81.90
N ASP A 77 29.83 60.94 -82.63
CA ASP A 77 29.87 61.00 -84.11
C ASP A 77 31.31 60.73 -84.63
N ALA A 78 31.80 59.50 -84.46
CA ALA A 78 33.00 59.02 -85.17
C ALA A 78 32.59 57.97 -86.22
N PRO A 79 33.00 58.11 -87.49
CA PRO A 79 32.66 57.15 -88.55
C PRO A 79 33.24 55.76 -88.26
N LEU A 80 32.47 54.73 -88.62
CA LEU A 80 32.66 53.29 -88.36
C LEU A 80 33.90 52.62 -89.00
N ASP A 81 34.91 53.38 -89.43
CA ASP A 81 36.05 52.85 -90.22
C ASP A 81 37.44 53.32 -89.74
N THR A 82 37.55 53.77 -88.49
CA THR A 82 38.86 53.95 -87.85
C THR A 82 39.41 52.58 -87.45
N PRO A 83 40.60 52.15 -87.92
CA PRO A 83 41.21 50.93 -87.40
C PRO A 83 41.46 51.19 -85.91
N VAL A 84 40.75 50.44 -85.07
CA VAL A 84 40.96 50.41 -83.63
C VAL A 84 42.42 50.03 -83.46
N ALA A 85 43.28 51.03 -83.20
CA ALA A 85 44.61 50.80 -82.70
C ALA A 85 44.39 50.12 -81.34
N ALA A 86 44.43 48.79 -81.41
CA ALA A 86 44.32 47.92 -80.27
C ALA A 86 45.40 48.35 -79.28
N ARG A 87 45.00 49.02 -78.20
CA ARG A 87 45.52 48.59 -76.91
C ARG A 87 44.93 47.20 -76.74
N GLU A 88 45.64 46.20 -77.28
CA GLU A 88 45.39 44.80 -76.99
C GLU A 88 45.43 44.71 -75.47
N VAL A 89 44.25 44.63 -74.85
CA VAL A 89 44.17 44.16 -73.48
C VAL A 89 44.59 42.71 -73.57
N GLU A 90 45.88 42.47 -73.39
CA GLU A 90 46.48 41.14 -73.47
C GLU A 90 45.92 40.32 -72.32
N SER A 91 44.86 39.53 -72.55
CA SER A 91 44.39 38.58 -71.53
C SER A 91 45.49 37.56 -71.23
N ILE A 92 45.46 36.99 -70.01
CA ILE A 92 46.44 35.97 -69.61
C ILE A 92 46.39 34.74 -70.53
N LEU A 93 45.19 34.34 -70.96
CA LEU A 93 45.03 33.24 -71.91
C LEU A 93 45.59 33.61 -73.29
N GLY A 94 45.37 34.85 -73.75
CA GLY A 94 45.95 35.37 -74.98
C GLY A 94 47.48 35.30 -74.97
N LEU A 95 48.11 35.75 -73.88
CA LEU A 95 49.57 35.68 -73.70
C LEU A 95 50.10 34.26 -73.58
N ALA A 96 49.41 33.38 -72.85
CA ALA A 96 49.80 31.98 -72.72
C ALA A 96 49.79 31.26 -74.08
N ASN A 97 48.76 31.52 -74.90
CA ASN A 97 48.68 31.01 -76.27
C ASN A 97 49.76 31.60 -77.17
N ALA A 98 50.01 32.92 -77.10
CA ALA A 98 51.05 33.58 -77.89
C ALA A 98 52.47 33.09 -77.55
N ARG A 99 52.72 32.69 -76.30
CA ARG A 99 53.99 32.11 -75.84
C ARG A 99 54.14 30.62 -76.12
N GLY A 100 53.13 29.98 -76.74
CA GLY A 100 53.18 28.58 -77.11
C GLY A 100 53.09 27.61 -75.93
N VAL A 101 52.44 28.02 -74.83
CA VAL A 101 52.18 27.13 -73.69
C VAL A 101 51.32 25.94 -74.17
N PRO A 102 51.64 24.68 -73.80
CA PRO A 102 50.83 23.53 -74.18
C PRO A 102 49.37 23.69 -73.73
N ASN A 103 48.42 23.51 -74.64
CA ASN A 103 46.99 23.59 -74.34
C ASN A 103 46.26 22.29 -74.74
N VAL A 104 45.13 22.04 -74.07
CA VAL A 104 44.23 20.92 -74.35
C VAL A 104 42.80 21.40 -74.21
N MET A 105 41.93 21.01 -75.15
CA MET A 105 40.51 21.33 -75.07
C MET A 105 39.81 20.44 -74.04
N LEU A 106 39.17 21.04 -73.04
CA LEU A 106 38.30 20.33 -72.12
C LEU A 106 37.06 19.83 -72.86
N ARG A 107 36.78 18.53 -72.76
CA ARG A 107 35.59 17.93 -73.39
C ARG A 107 34.28 18.24 -72.66
N TRP A 108 34.28 18.90 -71.51
CA TRP A 108 33.12 19.08 -70.65
C TRP A 108 32.94 20.55 -70.28
N HIS A 109 31.70 21.01 -70.27
CA HIS A 109 31.36 22.38 -69.87
C HIS A 109 31.14 22.46 -68.37
N TYR A 110 31.91 23.28 -67.66
CA TYR A 110 31.93 23.32 -66.20
C TYR A 110 31.19 24.52 -65.59
N ARG A 111 30.78 25.50 -66.40
CA ARG A 111 30.29 26.80 -65.89
C ARG A 111 28.77 26.93 -65.83
N SER A 112 28.05 26.29 -66.74
CA SER A 112 26.59 26.43 -66.80
C SER A 112 25.91 25.48 -65.82
N ARG A 113 25.02 26.05 -64.99
CA ARG A 113 24.18 25.29 -64.05
C ARG A 113 23.00 24.56 -64.71
N HIS A 114 22.75 24.83 -65.99
CA HIS A 114 21.68 24.24 -66.78
C HIS A 114 22.15 24.10 -68.24
N GLU A 115 21.82 22.97 -68.87
CA GLU A 115 22.33 22.62 -70.20
C GLU A 115 21.89 23.60 -71.30
N SER A 116 20.70 24.19 -71.16
CA SER A 116 20.17 25.18 -72.10
C SER A 116 21.00 26.46 -72.21
N LEU A 117 21.78 26.82 -71.18
CA LEU A 117 22.56 28.07 -71.17
C LEU A 117 23.78 28.01 -72.09
N ILE A 118 24.29 26.80 -72.35
CA ILE A 118 25.44 26.59 -73.25
C ILE A 118 25.03 25.90 -74.56
N ALA A 119 23.80 25.39 -74.66
CA ALA A 119 23.34 24.59 -75.79
C ALA A 119 23.60 25.28 -77.14
N THR A 120 23.21 26.55 -77.27
CA THR A 120 23.43 27.34 -78.50
C THR A 120 24.92 27.52 -78.78
N SER A 121 25.71 27.99 -77.81
CA SER A 121 27.14 28.22 -78.02
C SER A 121 27.91 26.93 -78.30
N ASN A 122 27.55 25.81 -77.66
CA ASN A 122 28.16 24.49 -77.91
C ASN A 122 27.94 24.06 -79.36
N ALA A 123 26.73 24.25 -79.89
CA ALA A 123 26.42 23.94 -81.28
C ALA A 123 27.19 24.86 -82.25
N GLU A 124 27.08 26.18 -82.07
CA GLU A 124 27.59 27.18 -83.03
C GLU A 124 29.12 27.30 -83.02
N PHE A 125 29.75 27.27 -81.83
CA PHE A 125 31.18 27.58 -81.71
C PHE A 125 32.06 26.36 -81.46
N TYR A 126 31.53 25.32 -80.80
CA TYR A 126 32.33 24.14 -80.42
C TYR A 126 31.96 22.89 -81.23
N GLY A 127 30.99 22.97 -82.16
CA GLY A 127 30.57 21.88 -83.03
C GLY A 127 29.95 20.71 -82.25
N GLY A 128 29.32 20.99 -81.10
CA GLY A 128 28.70 19.99 -80.22
C GLY A 128 29.70 19.10 -79.47
N ARG A 129 30.99 19.45 -79.46
CA ARG A 129 32.05 18.61 -78.86
C ARG A 129 32.10 18.68 -77.34
N LEU A 130 31.42 19.64 -76.70
CA LEU A 130 31.34 19.72 -75.25
C LEU A 130 30.25 18.79 -74.70
N VAL A 131 30.62 17.96 -73.75
CA VAL A 131 29.74 17.18 -72.88
C VAL A 131 29.13 18.13 -71.86
N VAL A 132 27.81 18.21 -71.86
CA VAL A 132 27.03 19.04 -70.93
C VAL A 132 26.23 18.11 -70.03
N LEU A 133 26.34 18.30 -68.71
CA LEU A 133 25.58 17.51 -67.75
C LEU A 133 24.13 18.04 -67.68
N PRO A 134 23.11 17.18 -67.79
CA PRO A 134 21.72 17.61 -67.70
C PRO A 134 21.38 18.10 -66.29
N SER A 135 20.59 19.17 -66.20
CA SER A 135 20.15 19.75 -64.93
C SER A 135 19.18 18.81 -64.21
N PRO A 136 19.24 18.72 -62.86
CA PRO A 136 18.24 18.01 -62.08
C PRO A 136 16.88 18.72 -62.03
N ARG A 137 16.76 19.92 -62.62
CA ARG A 137 15.51 20.69 -62.69
C ARG A 137 14.75 20.34 -63.96
N ALA A 138 13.48 19.98 -63.83
CA ALA A 138 12.61 19.77 -64.98
C ALA A 138 12.37 21.08 -65.75
N ARG A 139 12.31 20.99 -67.07
CA ARG A 139 11.98 22.12 -67.96
C ARG A 139 10.59 22.66 -67.57
N SER A 140 10.52 23.92 -67.14
CA SER A 140 9.29 24.59 -66.69
C SER A 140 9.11 25.88 -67.47
N GLU A 141 7.86 26.28 -67.75
CA GLU A 141 7.53 27.61 -68.31
C GLU A 141 8.04 28.77 -67.42
N ARG A 142 8.35 28.50 -66.15
CA ARG A 142 8.94 29.46 -65.21
C ARG A 142 10.47 29.55 -65.30
N LEU A 143 11.11 28.68 -66.09
CA LEU A 143 12.57 28.59 -66.23
C LEU A 143 12.96 28.87 -67.68
N GLY A 144 13.43 30.08 -67.96
CA GLY A 144 13.92 30.49 -69.27
C GLY A 144 13.66 31.97 -69.56
N LEU A 145 14.09 32.42 -70.74
CA LEU A 145 13.67 33.70 -71.31
C LEU A 145 12.26 33.51 -71.88
N SER A 146 11.28 34.22 -71.33
CA SER A 146 9.93 34.31 -71.89
C SER A 146 9.77 35.65 -72.60
N LEU A 147 9.50 35.61 -73.90
CA LEU A 147 9.19 36.81 -74.67
C LEU A 147 7.74 37.17 -74.42
N VAL A 148 7.51 38.21 -73.62
CA VAL A 148 6.18 38.76 -73.40
C VAL A 148 5.99 39.91 -74.39
N PRO A 149 5.10 39.77 -75.39
CA PRO A 149 4.86 40.84 -76.34
C PRO A 149 4.21 42.03 -75.62
N VAL A 150 4.88 43.18 -75.62
CA VAL A 150 4.34 44.44 -75.13
C VAL A 150 3.68 45.17 -76.29
N ALA A 151 2.40 45.53 -76.14
CA ALA A 151 1.68 46.28 -77.17
C ALA A 151 2.25 47.71 -77.30
N GLY A 152 2.80 48.05 -78.47
CA GLY A 152 3.39 49.37 -78.76
C GLY A 152 4.24 49.37 -80.03
N ARG A 153 4.74 50.55 -80.44
CA ARG A 153 5.76 50.68 -81.48
C ARG A 153 7.03 51.26 -80.88
N TRP A 154 8.17 50.71 -81.27
CA TRP A 154 9.47 51.29 -80.97
C TRP A 154 9.67 52.56 -81.80
N GLU A 155 9.79 53.71 -81.14
CA GLU A 155 10.15 54.97 -81.79
C GLU A 155 11.67 55.14 -81.81
N ALA A 156 12.28 54.93 -82.97
CA ALA A 156 13.72 55.13 -83.16
C ALA A 156 14.05 56.64 -83.10
N GLY A 157 14.84 57.06 -82.10
CA GLY A 157 15.37 58.42 -81.98
C GLY A 157 15.26 59.06 -80.58
N ALA A 158 14.41 58.54 -79.69
CA ALA A 158 14.17 59.15 -78.36
C ALA A 158 14.86 58.42 -77.18
N GLY A 159 15.51 57.28 -77.41
CA GLY A 159 16.27 56.54 -76.38
C GLY A 159 15.46 55.96 -75.20
N VAL A 160 14.13 56.13 -75.15
CA VAL A 160 13.30 55.71 -74.00
C VAL A 160 12.01 55.02 -74.46
N ASN A 161 11.89 53.71 -74.23
CA ASN A 161 10.66 52.95 -74.44
C ASN A 161 9.81 52.89 -73.17
N ARG A 162 8.89 53.85 -73.00
CA ARG A 162 8.05 53.94 -71.78
C ARG A 162 7.09 52.77 -71.60
N ALA A 163 6.53 52.22 -72.67
CA ALA A 163 5.56 51.11 -72.58
C ALA A 163 6.24 49.82 -72.08
N GLU A 164 7.45 49.54 -72.57
CA GLU A 164 8.26 48.41 -72.12
C GLU A 164 8.78 48.62 -70.69
N ALA A 165 9.22 49.84 -70.35
CA ALA A 165 9.63 50.18 -68.98
C ALA A 165 8.48 50.01 -67.96
N GLN A 166 7.26 50.39 -68.32
CA GLN A 166 6.07 50.17 -67.49
C GLN A 166 5.76 48.67 -67.33
N ALA A 167 5.82 47.88 -68.40
CA ALA A 167 5.59 46.44 -68.36
C ALA A 167 6.63 45.70 -67.49
N VAL A 168 7.90 46.12 -67.56
CA VAL A 168 8.97 45.58 -66.70
C VAL A 168 8.76 45.97 -65.23
N ALA A 169 8.41 47.23 -64.95
CA ALA A 169 8.11 47.68 -63.59
C ALA A 169 6.90 46.96 -62.97
N GLU A 170 5.85 46.73 -63.75
CA GLU A 170 4.67 45.95 -63.35
C GLU A 170 5.06 44.48 -63.06
N GLY A 171 5.90 43.87 -63.90
CA GLY A 171 6.40 42.51 -63.71
C GLY A 171 7.26 42.34 -62.45
N GLU A 172 8.13 43.30 -62.15
CA GLU A 172 8.91 43.32 -60.90
C GLU A 172 8.02 43.55 -59.68
N ARG A 173 7.01 44.43 -59.76
CA ARG A 173 6.02 44.63 -58.68
C ARG A 173 5.28 43.33 -58.36
N LEU A 174 4.79 42.63 -59.38
CA LEU A 174 4.08 41.35 -59.20
C LEU A 174 5.00 40.25 -58.65
N ARG A 175 6.28 40.23 -59.00
CA ARG A 175 7.28 39.30 -58.42
C ARG A 175 7.52 39.59 -56.94
N GLU A 176 7.67 40.85 -56.57
CA GLU A 176 7.87 41.24 -55.17
C GLU A 176 6.60 40.98 -54.34
N GLU A 177 5.41 41.22 -54.89
CA GLU A 177 4.14 40.86 -54.27
C GLU A 177 3.99 39.34 -54.06
N ALA A 178 4.33 38.53 -55.06
CA ALA A 178 4.31 37.07 -54.93
C ALA A 178 5.30 36.56 -53.88
N LYS A 179 6.51 37.14 -53.82
CA LYS A 179 7.53 36.82 -52.82
C LYS A 179 7.11 37.23 -51.41
N LEU A 180 6.51 38.41 -51.25
CA LEU A 180 5.95 38.87 -49.97
C LEU A 180 4.78 37.99 -49.53
N GLN A 181 3.94 37.54 -50.47
CA GLN A 181 2.85 36.61 -50.18
C GLN A 181 3.37 35.24 -49.75
N GLU A 182 4.42 34.72 -50.39
CA GLU A 182 5.09 33.48 -50.01
C GLU A 182 5.70 33.58 -48.61
N LEU A 183 6.43 34.66 -48.29
CA LEU A 183 6.98 34.92 -46.96
C LEU A 183 5.89 35.00 -45.88
N ARG A 184 4.81 35.75 -46.13
CA ARG A 184 3.66 35.84 -45.21
C ARG A 184 2.98 34.49 -45.01
N SER A 185 2.85 33.68 -46.06
CA SER A 185 2.26 32.34 -45.97
C SER A 185 3.13 31.39 -45.15
N ALA A 186 4.45 31.44 -45.33
CA ALA A 186 5.41 30.66 -44.56
C ALA A 186 5.44 31.07 -43.07
N GLU A 187 5.42 32.38 -42.79
CA GLU A 187 5.35 32.91 -41.41
C GLU A 187 4.04 32.54 -40.71
N ARG A 188 2.92 32.59 -41.43
CA ARG A 188 1.62 32.15 -40.93
C ARG A 188 1.61 30.65 -40.61
N LEU A 189 2.07 29.80 -41.53
CA LEU A 189 2.16 28.35 -41.31
C LEU A 189 3.06 28.00 -40.11
N LYS A 190 4.19 28.69 -39.98
CA LYS A 190 5.08 28.53 -38.82
C LYS A 190 4.36 28.89 -37.51
N THR A 191 3.66 30.02 -37.49
CA THR A 191 2.92 30.49 -36.31
C THR A 191 1.78 29.55 -35.94
N GLU A 192 0.99 29.09 -36.90
CA GLU A 192 -0.09 28.10 -36.68
C GLU A 192 0.47 26.79 -36.14
N ARG A 193 1.59 26.31 -36.69
CA ARG A 193 2.28 25.11 -36.21
C ARG A 193 2.80 25.27 -34.79
N ASP A 194 3.46 26.39 -34.48
CA ASP A 194 4.01 26.65 -33.15
C ASP A 194 2.87 26.76 -32.11
N GLN A 195 1.74 27.38 -32.46
CA GLN A 195 0.54 27.41 -31.61
C GLN A 195 -0.04 26.00 -31.36
N ILE A 196 -0.13 25.16 -32.40
CA ILE A 196 -0.56 23.76 -32.26
C ILE A 196 0.41 23.02 -31.34
N ALA A 197 1.71 23.16 -31.56
CA ALA A 197 2.76 22.55 -30.74
C ALA A 197 2.64 22.96 -29.27
N ASP A 198 2.47 24.25 -28.98
CA ASP A 198 2.32 24.78 -27.62
C ASP A 198 1.04 24.30 -26.94
N SER A 199 -0.07 24.18 -27.69
CA SER A 199 -1.33 23.67 -27.16
C SER A 199 -1.25 22.18 -26.85
N PHE A 200 -0.58 21.40 -27.71
CA PHE A 200 -0.36 19.98 -27.54
C PHE A 200 0.60 19.69 -26.38
N GLU A 201 1.73 20.40 -26.29
CA GLU A 201 2.70 20.30 -25.21
C GLU A 201 2.04 20.56 -23.85
N ARG A 202 1.27 21.65 -23.73
CA ARG A 202 0.57 22.00 -22.50
C ARG A 202 -0.48 20.95 -22.12
N SER A 203 -1.30 20.50 -23.07
CA SER A 203 -2.40 19.57 -22.78
C SER A 203 -1.88 18.19 -22.39
N MET A 204 -0.92 17.66 -23.16
CA MET A 204 -0.33 16.34 -22.89
C MET A 204 0.62 16.36 -21.69
N GLY A 205 1.36 17.45 -21.49
CA GLY A 205 2.18 17.66 -20.29
C GLY A 205 1.33 17.69 -19.03
N ALA A 206 0.24 18.48 -19.01
CA ALA A 206 -0.69 18.51 -17.89
C ALA A 206 -1.33 17.14 -17.61
N LEU A 207 -1.65 16.37 -18.65
CA LEU A 207 -2.20 15.02 -18.51
C LEU A 207 -1.16 14.05 -17.92
N ALA A 208 0.09 14.09 -18.40
CA ALA A 208 1.19 13.28 -17.87
C ALA A 208 1.47 13.62 -16.40
N ASP A 209 1.55 14.90 -16.06
CA ASP A 209 1.74 15.36 -14.68
C ASP A 209 0.59 14.89 -13.78
N ALA A 210 -0.66 14.97 -14.25
CA ALA A 210 -1.83 14.48 -13.51
C ALA A 210 -1.80 12.96 -13.28
N PHE A 211 -1.35 12.18 -14.27
CA PHE A 211 -1.16 10.73 -14.12
C PHE A 211 -0.05 10.39 -13.12
N ALA A 212 1.08 11.11 -13.16
CA ALA A 212 2.17 10.91 -12.21
C ALA A 212 1.73 11.23 -10.78
N HIS A 213 1.02 12.34 -10.57
CA HIS A 213 0.45 12.71 -9.27
C HIS A 213 -0.54 11.66 -8.76
N SER A 214 -1.52 11.27 -9.58
CA SER A 214 -2.52 10.26 -9.19
C SER A 214 -1.87 8.91 -8.85
N SER A 215 -0.85 8.51 -9.61
CA SER A 215 -0.10 7.28 -9.34
C SER A 215 0.67 7.37 -8.02
N SER A 216 1.25 8.52 -7.70
CA SER A 216 1.91 8.75 -6.40
C SER A 216 0.91 8.67 -5.24
N GLU A 217 -0.30 9.23 -5.39
CA GLU A 217 -1.35 9.13 -4.38
C GLU A 217 -1.81 7.69 -4.17
N VAL A 218 -2.03 6.91 -5.24
CA VAL A 218 -2.39 5.49 -5.15
C VAL A 218 -1.26 4.67 -4.50
N SER A 219 0.00 4.93 -4.84
CA SER A 219 1.15 4.26 -4.22
C SER A 219 1.23 4.53 -2.71
N SER A 220 1.00 5.78 -2.30
CA SER A 220 0.96 6.17 -0.89
C SER A 220 -0.21 5.48 -0.15
N ALA A 221 -1.41 5.49 -0.74
CA ALA A 221 -2.57 4.81 -0.18
C ALA A 221 -2.34 3.30 -0.04
N ALA A 222 -1.74 2.66 -1.05
CA ALA A 222 -1.39 1.25 -1.03
C ALA A 222 -0.35 0.92 0.05
N ARG A 223 0.68 1.76 0.25
CA ARG A 223 1.63 1.58 1.37
C ARG A 223 0.93 1.62 2.73
N ASN A 224 0.01 2.56 2.92
CA ASN A 224 -0.77 2.66 4.15
C ASN A 224 -1.66 1.42 4.35
N LEU A 225 -2.34 0.95 3.30
CA LEU A 225 -3.12 -0.29 3.34
C LEU A 225 -2.26 -1.50 3.70
N SER A 226 -1.06 -1.61 3.14
CA SER A 226 -0.12 -2.69 3.49
C SER A 226 0.28 -2.64 4.96
N ALA A 227 0.60 -1.46 5.50
CA ALA A 227 0.94 -1.31 6.91
C ALA A 227 -0.24 -1.66 7.84
N THR A 228 -1.46 -1.23 7.48
CA THR A 228 -2.69 -1.58 8.22
C THR A 228 -3.00 -3.08 8.16
N ALA A 229 -2.78 -3.71 7.01
CA ALA A 229 -2.95 -5.15 6.83
C ALA A 229 -1.97 -5.95 7.71
N GLU A 230 -0.69 -5.56 7.75
CA GLU A 230 0.29 -6.19 8.63
C GLU A 230 -0.08 -6.06 10.12
N GLU A 231 -0.53 -4.88 10.53
CA GLU A 231 -0.99 -4.65 11.91
C GLU A 231 -2.22 -5.48 12.23
N THR A 232 -3.19 -5.55 11.32
CA THR A 232 -4.40 -6.39 11.47
C THR A 232 -4.03 -7.86 11.60
N SER A 233 -3.05 -8.35 10.82
CA SER A 233 -2.55 -9.73 10.94
C SER A 233 -1.85 -10.00 12.27
N ARG A 234 -1.07 -9.02 12.80
CA ARG A 234 -0.50 -9.13 14.16
C ARG A 234 -1.59 -9.20 15.23
N GLN A 235 -2.59 -8.33 15.16
CA GLN A 235 -3.70 -8.31 16.11
C GLN A 235 -4.56 -9.58 16.03
N ALA A 236 -4.82 -10.10 14.83
CA ALA A 236 -5.51 -11.36 14.65
C ALA A 236 -4.75 -12.51 15.33
N ARG A 237 -3.42 -12.61 15.17
CA ARG A 237 -2.62 -13.62 15.87
C ARG A 237 -2.68 -13.50 17.39
N ALA A 238 -2.58 -12.28 17.92
CA ALA A 238 -2.69 -12.03 19.35
C ALA A 238 -4.08 -12.43 19.89
N ALA A 239 -5.15 -12.05 19.20
CA ALA A 239 -6.52 -12.41 19.54
C ALA A 239 -6.72 -13.93 19.47
N GLY A 240 -6.14 -14.62 18.48
CA GLY A 240 -6.21 -16.07 18.35
C GLY A 240 -5.53 -16.78 19.52
N GLY A 241 -4.37 -16.28 19.95
CA GLY A 241 -3.71 -16.76 21.17
C GLY A 241 -4.57 -16.59 22.42
N ALA A 242 -5.21 -15.43 22.59
CA ALA A 242 -6.12 -15.16 23.71
C ALA A 242 -7.37 -16.06 23.67
N ALA A 243 -7.96 -16.28 22.49
CA ALA A 243 -9.09 -17.19 22.30
C ALA A 243 -8.71 -18.64 22.65
N GLY A 244 -7.52 -19.09 22.24
CA GLY A 244 -6.99 -20.40 22.62
C GLY A 244 -6.80 -20.57 24.13
N GLN A 245 -6.26 -19.56 24.81
CA GLN A 245 -6.15 -19.56 26.28
C GLN A 245 -7.53 -19.59 26.96
N ALA A 246 -8.50 -18.81 26.46
CA ALA A 246 -9.86 -18.83 26.96
C ALA A 246 -10.51 -20.21 26.80
N SER A 247 -10.31 -20.89 25.66
CA SER A 247 -10.79 -22.25 25.44
C SER A 247 -10.21 -23.24 26.47
N ASN A 248 -8.92 -23.15 26.78
CA ASN A 248 -8.28 -24.00 27.80
C ASN A 248 -8.85 -23.74 29.21
N ASN A 249 -9.10 -22.47 29.54
CA ASN A 249 -9.71 -22.12 30.82
C ASN A 249 -11.14 -22.68 30.93
N VAL A 250 -11.92 -22.58 29.85
CA VAL A 250 -13.27 -23.14 29.79
C VAL A 250 -13.25 -24.67 29.95
N GLN A 251 -12.29 -25.38 29.34
CA GLN A 251 -12.13 -26.82 29.54
C GLN A 251 -11.79 -27.17 30.99
N THR A 252 -10.93 -26.37 31.65
CA THR A 252 -10.63 -26.55 33.08
C THR A 252 -11.89 -26.37 33.94
N VAL A 253 -12.69 -25.32 33.68
CA VAL A 253 -13.96 -25.10 34.39
C VAL A 253 -14.94 -26.26 34.14
N ALA A 254 -15.01 -26.80 32.92
CA ALA A 254 -15.85 -27.94 32.61
C ALA A 254 -15.46 -29.16 33.47
N ALA A 255 -14.16 -29.49 33.53
CA ALA A 255 -13.67 -30.59 34.35
C ALA A 255 -13.98 -30.38 35.84
N SER A 256 -13.75 -29.18 36.38
CA SER A 256 -14.11 -28.87 37.78
C SER A 256 -15.61 -28.94 38.03
N THR A 257 -16.44 -28.62 37.05
CA THR A 257 -17.91 -28.71 37.16
C THR A 257 -18.38 -30.18 37.15
N GLU A 258 -17.72 -31.05 36.39
CA GLU A 258 -17.96 -32.49 36.43
C GLU A 258 -17.59 -33.08 37.80
N GLU A 259 -16.44 -32.70 38.37
CA GLU A 259 -16.04 -33.10 39.73
C GLU A 259 -17.02 -32.58 40.79
N MET A 260 -17.46 -31.32 40.68
CA MET A 260 -18.47 -30.73 41.57
C MET A 260 -19.78 -31.52 41.52
N THR A 261 -20.21 -31.91 40.31
CA THR A 261 -21.43 -32.70 40.12
C THR A 261 -21.32 -34.08 40.80
N ALA A 262 -20.15 -34.71 40.71
CA ALA A 262 -19.89 -35.97 41.41
C ALA A 262 -19.93 -35.78 42.93
N SER A 263 -19.29 -34.73 43.45
CA SER A 263 -19.29 -34.40 44.88
C SER A 263 -20.69 -34.11 45.41
N ILE A 264 -21.50 -33.32 44.70
CA ILE A 264 -22.89 -33.03 45.07
C ILE A 264 -23.71 -34.32 45.17
N ARG A 265 -23.56 -35.26 44.24
CA ARG A 265 -24.25 -36.56 44.29
C ARG A 265 -23.83 -37.39 45.50
N GLU A 266 -22.54 -37.39 45.83
CA GLU A 266 -22.05 -38.10 47.01
C GLU A 266 -22.59 -37.49 48.30
N ILE A 267 -22.57 -36.16 48.43
CA ILE A 267 -23.12 -35.47 49.60
C ILE A 267 -24.63 -35.72 49.71
N ALA A 268 -25.37 -35.71 48.60
CA ALA A 268 -26.80 -36.05 48.59
C ALA A 268 -27.07 -37.45 49.15
N GLN A 269 -26.24 -38.44 48.78
CA GLN A 269 -26.32 -39.80 49.33
C GLN A 269 -26.01 -39.83 50.83
N GLN A 270 -24.98 -39.11 51.28
CA GLN A 270 -24.61 -39.03 52.70
C GLN A 270 -25.72 -38.37 53.55
N VAL A 271 -26.35 -37.31 53.04
CA VAL A 271 -27.46 -36.62 53.71
C VAL A 271 -28.68 -37.52 53.81
N THR A 272 -29.01 -38.26 52.75
CA THR A 272 -30.08 -39.26 52.78
C THR A 272 -29.78 -40.36 53.81
N HIS A 273 -28.53 -40.80 53.90
CA HIS A 273 -28.10 -41.79 54.88
C HIS A 273 -28.21 -41.26 56.32
N ALA A 274 -27.77 -40.03 56.58
CA ALA A 274 -27.90 -39.37 57.87
C ALA A 274 -29.36 -39.22 58.31
N ALA A 275 -30.25 -38.87 57.38
CA ALA A 275 -31.70 -38.80 57.65
C ALA A 275 -32.25 -40.15 58.11
N LYS A 276 -31.83 -41.25 57.47
CA LYS A 276 -32.24 -42.61 57.85
C LYS A 276 -31.71 -43.02 59.23
N ILE A 277 -30.48 -42.65 59.56
CA ILE A 277 -29.91 -42.87 60.90
C ILE A 277 -30.72 -42.11 61.95
N ALA A 278 -31.08 -40.84 61.69
CA ALA A 278 -31.87 -40.04 62.63
C ALA A 278 -33.26 -40.66 62.88
N VAL A 279 -33.92 -41.17 61.85
CA VAL A 279 -35.20 -41.91 62.00
C VAL A 279 -35.01 -43.15 62.88
N THR A 280 -34.01 -43.97 62.59
CA THR A 280 -33.73 -45.20 63.36
C THR A 280 -33.40 -44.86 64.82
N ALA A 281 -32.60 -43.84 65.07
CA ALA A 281 -32.24 -43.39 66.41
C ALA A 281 -33.48 -42.88 67.18
N SER A 282 -34.41 -42.21 66.50
CA SER A 282 -35.67 -41.76 67.10
C SER A 282 -36.52 -42.94 67.56
N GLU A 283 -36.63 -43.99 66.74
CA GLU A 283 -37.38 -45.21 67.07
C GLU A 283 -36.77 -45.95 68.27
N GLU A 284 -35.44 -46.12 68.28
CA GLU A 284 -34.71 -46.75 69.38
C GLU A 284 -34.82 -45.97 70.69
N THR A 285 -34.76 -44.63 70.61
CA THR A 285 -34.92 -43.75 71.76
C THR A 285 -36.34 -43.85 72.32
N GLN A 286 -37.36 -43.90 71.46
CA GLN A 286 -38.75 -44.09 71.88
C GLN A 286 -38.97 -45.44 72.56
N ARG A 287 -38.36 -46.52 72.06
CA ARG A 287 -38.42 -47.84 72.70
C ARG A 287 -37.79 -47.80 74.09
N THR A 288 -36.60 -47.21 74.21
CA THR A 288 -35.89 -47.05 75.48
C THR A 288 -36.71 -46.23 76.48
N GLN A 289 -37.37 -45.16 76.02
CA GLN A 289 -38.26 -44.35 76.87
C GLN A 289 -39.38 -45.19 77.48
N ASN A 290 -40.03 -46.04 76.67
CA ASN A 290 -41.11 -46.91 77.12
C ASN A 290 -40.61 -47.94 78.15
N GLU A 291 -39.46 -48.58 77.91
CA GLU A 291 -38.85 -49.54 78.86
C GLU A 291 -38.55 -48.88 80.22
N ILE A 292 -38.12 -47.62 80.22
CA ILE A 292 -37.83 -46.87 81.45
C ILE A 292 -39.12 -46.44 82.17
N ILE A 293 -40.18 -46.10 81.43
CA ILE A 293 -41.51 -45.85 82.01
C ILE A 293 -42.01 -47.12 82.70
N ASP A 294 -41.88 -48.29 82.06
CA ASP A 294 -42.27 -49.56 82.65
C ASP A 294 -41.46 -49.88 83.92
N LEU A 295 -40.15 -49.60 83.92
CA LEU A 295 -39.30 -49.72 85.10
C LEU A 295 -39.73 -48.78 86.24
N SER A 296 -40.10 -47.55 85.92
CA SER A 296 -40.60 -46.57 86.89
C SER A 296 -41.90 -47.05 87.54
N GLN A 297 -42.82 -47.60 86.76
CA GLN A 297 -44.07 -48.20 87.26
C GLN A 297 -43.81 -49.43 88.13
N ALA A 298 -42.85 -50.28 87.75
CA ALA A 298 -42.47 -51.43 88.55
C ALA A 298 -41.87 -51.00 89.91
N ALA A 299 -41.00 -49.99 89.92
CA ALA A 299 -40.45 -49.43 91.15
C ALA A 299 -41.53 -48.80 92.04
N ALA A 300 -42.53 -48.12 91.46
CA ALA A 300 -43.70 -47.61 92.20
C ALA A 300 -44.48 -48.73 92.89
N LYS A 301 -44.78 -49.83 92.18
CA LYS A 301 -45.44 -51.01 92.76
C LYS A 301 -44.63 -51.66 93.88
N ILE A 302 -43.29 -51.72 93.75
CA ILE A 302 -42.43 -52.21 94.83
C ILE A 302 -42.55 -51.29 96.06
N GLY A 303 -42.58 -49.96 95.86
CA GLY A 303 -42.83 -49.00 96.93
C GLY A 303 -44.12 -49.27 97.70
N GLU A 304 -45.24 -49.49 96.99
CA GLU A 304 -46.53 -49.84 97.60
C GLU A 304 -46.46 -51.13 98.44
N VAL A 305 -45.73 -52.14 97.96
CA VAL A 305 -45.52 -53.40 98.69
C VAL A 305 -44.66 -53.19 99.93
N VAL A 306 -43.60 -52.38 99.84
CA VAL A 306 -42.74 -52.06 100.98
C VAL A 306 -43.52 -51.33 102.06
N ASP A 307 -44.36 -50.35 101.69
CA ASP A 307 -45.23 -49.64 102.63
C ASP A 307 -46.21 -50.59 103.35
N LEU A 308 -46.77 -51.56 102.61
CA LEU A 308 -47.62 -52.60 103.20
C LEU A 308 -46.85 -53.46 104.22
N ILE A 309 -45.63 -53.88 103.90
CA ILE A 309 -44.79 -54.70 104.80
C ILE A 309 -44.42 -53.89 106.05
N THR A 310 -44.06 -52.61 105.91
CA THR A 310 -43.78 -51.71 107.04
C THR A 310 -45.00 -51.62 107.98
N ASN A 311 -46.21 -51.49 107.41
CA ASN A 311 -47.45 -51.48 108.18
C ASN A 311 -47.70 -52.81 108.92
N ILE A 312 -47.46 -53.95 108.26
CA ILE A 312 -47.56 -55.29 108.87
C ILE A 312 -46.54 -55.45 110.00
N ALA A 313 -45.30 -55.01 109.81
CA ALA A 313 -44.26 -55.07 110.84
C ALA A 313 -44.63 -54.21 112.07
N SER A 314 -45.19 -53.01 111.84
CA SER A 314 -45.69 -52.14 112.91
C SER A 314 -46.85 -52.77 113.70
N GLN A 315 -47.83 -53.35 113.00
CA GLN A 315 -48.92 -54.10 113.65
C GLN A 315 -48.40 -55.32 114.42
N THR A 316 -47.44 -56.06 113.85
CA THR A 316 -46.84 -57.24 114.49
C THR A 316 -46.09 -56.84 115.75
N ASN A 317 -45.36 -55.73 115.73
CA ASN A 317 -44.69 -55.16 116.90
C ASN A 317 -45.70 -54.76 117.99
N LEU A 318 -46.84 -54.15 117.63
CA LEU A 318 -47.91 -53.83 118.58
C LEU A 318 -48.57 -55.07 119.18
N LEU A 319 -48.84 -56.10 118.37
CA LEU A 319 -49.38 -57.38 118.83
C LEU A 319 -48.40 -58.08 119.78
N ALA A 320 -47.11 -58.10 119.43
CA ALA A 320 -46.05 -58.66 120.26
C ALA A 320 -45.93 -57.90 121.60
N LEU A 321 -46.02 -56.57 121.57
CA LEU A 321 -46.04 -55.75 122.79
C LEU A 321 -47.23 -56.10 123.70
N ASN A 322 -48.43 -56.22 123.14
CA ASN A 322 -49.62 -56.62 123.90
C ASN A 322 -49.45 -58.03 124.48
N ALA A 323 -48.85 -58.96 123.73
CA ALA A 323 -48.54 -60.30 124.22
C ALA A 323 -47.49 -60.28 125.34
N THR A 324 -46.47 -59.41 125.28
CA THR A 324 -45.50 -59.22 126.36
C THR A 324 -46.17 -58.71 127.64
N ILE A 325 -47.12 -57.76 127.50
CA ILE A 325 -47.89 -57.22 128.64
C ILE A 325 -48.74 -58.32 129.29
N GLU A 326 -49.46 -59.11 128.48
CA GLU A 326 -50.31 -60.18 129.02
C GLU A 326 -49.49 -61.33 129.62
N ALA A 327 -48.33 -61.64 129.03
CA ALA A 327 -47.39 -62.60 129.59
C ALA A 327 -46.82 -62.14 130.95
N ALA A 328 -46.54 -60.84 131.11
CA ALA A 328 -46.15 -60.26 132.40
C ALA A 328 -47.30 -60.32 133.42
N ARG A 329 -48.54 -60.14 132.96
CA ARG A 329 -49.75 -60.24 133.80
C ARG A 329 -50.02 -61.64 134.31
N ALA A 330 -49.66 -62.68 133.54
CA ALA A 330 -49.76 -64.09 133.93
C ALA A 330 -48.68 -64.55 134.93
N GLY A 331 -47.73 -63.69 135.30
CA GLY A 331 -46.70 -63.98 136.30
C GLY A 331 -45.75 -65.11 135.89
N GLU A 332 -45.43 -66.01 136.81
CA GLU A 332 -44.49 -67.13 136.57
C GLU A 332 -44.95 -68.08 135.45
N MET A 333 -46.27 -68.24 135.25
CA MET A 333 -46.84 -69.13 134.21
C MET A 333 -46.69 -68.55 132.79
N GLY A 334 -46.42 -67.24 132.67
CA GLY A 334 -46.29 -66.54 131.39
C GLY A 334 -44.87 -66.43 130.84
N LYS A 335 -43.84 -66.88 131.57
CA LYS A 335 -42.42 -66.67 131.21
C LYS A 335 -42.04 -67.19 129.81
N GLY A 336 -42.51 -68.38 129.42
CA GLY A 336 -42.25 -68.92 128.08
C GLY A 336 -42.90 -68.08 126.97
N PHE A 337 -44.12 -67.60 127.20
CA PHE A 337 -44.83 -66.69 126.29
C PHE A 337 -44.15 -65.33 126.19
N ALA A 338 -43.60 -64.81 127.30
CA ALA A 338 -42.88 -63.54 127.33
C ALA A 338 -41.62 -63.58 126.44
N VAL A 339 -40.88 -64.70 126.43
CA VAL A 339 -39.69 -64.88 125.57
C VAL A 339 -40.10 -64.88 124.10
N VAL A 340 -41.14 -65.63 123.72
CA VAL A 340 -41.63 -65.66 122.34
C VAL A 340 -42.14 -64.28 121.90
N ALA A 341 -42.90 -63.59 122.74
CA ALA A 341 -43.38 -62.25 122.44
C ALA A 341 -42.24 -61.24 122.25
N GLN A 342 -41.18 -61.32 123.06
CA GLN A 342 -39.99 -60.48 122.89
C GLN A 342 -39.23 -60.80 121.59
N GLU A 343 -39.11 -62.08 121.22
CA GLU A 343 -38.48 -62.50 119.96
C GLU A 343 -39.27 -61.99 118.75
N VAL A 344 -40.60 -62.15 118.75
CA VAL A 344 -41.49 -61.62 117.69
C VAL A 344 -41.38 -60.10 117.59
N LYS A 345 -41.31 -59.39 118.73
CA LYS A 345 -41.12 -57.94 118.78
C LYS A 345 -39.79 -57.54 118.14
N GLN A 346 -38.71 -58.27 118.41
CA GLN A 346 -37.39 -58.03 117.85
C GLN A 346 -37.35 -58.30 116.34
N LEU A 347 -37.96 -59.40 115.87
CA LEU A 347 -38.11 -59.68 114.43
C LEU A 347 -38.93 -58.60 113.72
N ALA A 348 -40.00 -58.11 114.34
CA ALA A 348 -40.83 -57.04 113.77
C ALA A 348 -40.04 -55.73 113.64
N ALA A 349 -39.25 -55.36 114.66
CA ALA A 349 -38.36 -54.19 114.59
C ALA A 349 -37.26 -54.34 113.53
N GLN A 350 -36.66 -55.53 113.41
CA GLN A 350 -35.68 -55.83 112.37
C GLN A 350 -36.31 -55.78 110.97
N THR A 351 -37.54 -56.26 110.82
CA THR A 351 -38.31 -56.20 109.57
C THR A 351 -38.57 -54.75 109.18
N ALA A 352 -39.06 -53.92 110.12
CA ALA A 352 -39.30 -52.50 109.89
C ALA A 352 -38.04 -51.75 109.44
N LYS A 353 -36.90 -52.02 110.09
CA LYS A 353 -35.62 -51.44 109.69
C LYS A 353 -35.20 -51.87 108.28
N ALA A 354 -35.34 -53.16 107.96
CA ALA A 354 -35.00 -53.67 106.63
C ALA A 354 -35.91 -53.08 105.54
N THR A 355 -37.22 -52.91 105.82
CA THR A 355 -38.13 -52.24 104.89
C THR A 355 -37.82 -50.75 104.71
N ASP A 356 -37.38 -50.03 105.74
CA ASP A 356 -36.93 -48.64 105.61
C ASP A 356 -35.71 -48.52 104.68
N GLU A 357 -34.75 -49.45 104.81
CA GLU A 357 -33.58 -49.52 103.92
C GLU A 357 -33.99 -49.81 102.47
N ILE A 358 -34.95 -50.72 102.24
CA ILE A 358 -35.50 -51.02 100.91
C ILE A 358 -36.26 -49.81 100.35
N ALA A 359 -37.09 -49.14 101.16
CA ALA A 359 -37.84 -47.95 100.76
C ALA A 359 -36.90 -46.84 100.27
N SER A 360 -35.80 -46.62 100.98
CA SER A 360 -34.74 -45.69 100.57
C SER A 360 -34.16 -46.07 99.20
N LYS A 361 -33.86 -47.36 98.98
CA LYS A 361 -33.34 -47.84 97.69
C LYS A 361 -34.36 -47.73 96.55
N VAL A 362 -35.64 -47.98 96.81
CA VAL A 362 -36.71 -47.79 95.82
C VAL A 362 -36.82 -46.31 95.44
N SER A 363 -36.75 -45.39 96.40
CA SER A 363 -36.75 -43.94 96.15
C SER A 363 -35.52 -43.51 95.32
N GLU A 364 -34.32 -44.02 95.64
CA GLU A 364 -33.12 -43.81 94.83
C GLU A 364 -33.32 -44.28 93.38
N ILE A 365 -33.91 -45.47 93.17
CA ILE A 365 -34.22 -46.03 91.85
C ILE A 365 -35.23 -45.13 91.12
N GLN A 366 -36.35 -44.76 91.74
CA GLN A 366 -37.35 -43.89 91.13
C GLN A 366 -36.74 -42.54 90.70
N GLY A 367 -35.95 -41.93 91.58
CA GLY A 367 -35.24 -40.68 91.28
C GLY A 367 -34.24 -40.83 90.13
N ALA A 368 -33.50 -41.94 90.07
CA ALA A 368 -32.61 -42.24 88.95
C ALA A 368 -33.40 -42.41 87.64
N THR A 369 -34.52 -43.14 87.68
CA THR A 369 -35.40 -43.39 86.53
C THR A 369 -35.95 -42.07 85.98
N GLN A 370 -36.43 -41.17 86.84
CA GLN A 370 -36.93 -39.84 86.47
C GLN A 370 -35.84 -39.00 85.76
N ARG A 371 -34.61 -39.01 86.29
CA ARG A 371 -33.48 -38.31 85.65
C ARG A 371 -33.15 -38.90 84.29
N THR A 372 -33.24 -40.22 84.12
CA THR A 372 -32.98 -40.88 82.84
C THR A 372 -34.04 -40.53 81.80
N VAL A 373 -35.32 -40.47 82.18
CA VAL A 373 -36.40 -39.99 81.28
C VAL A 373 -36.11 -38.57 80.78
N GLY A 374 -35.75 -37.65 81.68
CA GLY A 374 -35.41 -36.28 81.29
C GLY A 374 -34.17 -36.18 80.38
N SER A 375 -33.20 -37.08 80.53
CA SER A 375 -32.07 -37.19 79.60
C SER A 375 -32.49 -37.72 78.23
N ILE A 376 -33.40 -38.70 78.19
CA ILE A 376 -33.96 -39.24 76.94
C ILE A 376 -34.75 -38.18 76.19
N ASP A 377 -35.58 -37.38 76.87
CA ASP A 377 -36.34 -36.30 76.22
C ASP A 377 -35.41 -35.29 75.51
N LYS A 378 -34.26 -34.97 76.12
CA LYS A 378 -33.24 -34.12 75.47
C LYS A 378 -32.60 -34.79 74.25
N ILE A 379 -32.39 -36.11 74.29
CA ILE A 379 -31.89 -36.88 73.16
C ILE A 379 -32.92 -36.86 72.01
N VAL A 380 -34.22 -37.05 72.32
CA VAL A 380 -35.30 -36.94 71.33
C VAL A 380 -35.30 -35.56 70.67
N GLY A 381 -35.20 -34.49 71.45
CA GLY A 381 -35.09 -33.13 70.92
C GLY A 381 -33.89 -32.97 69.98
N THR A 382 -32.72 -33.45 70.39
CA THR A 382 -31.49 -33.40 69.58
C THR A 382 -31.63 -34.17 68.26
N ILE A 383 -32.26 -35.36 68.28
CA ILE A 383 -32.52 -36.16 67.06
C ILE A 383 -33.49 -35.43 66.12
N SER A 384 -34.51 -34.76 66.68
CA SER A 384 -35.44 -33.94 65.90
C SER A 384 -34.71 -32.77 65.20
N ASP A 385 -33.81 -32.09 65.91
CA ASP A 385 -32.99 -31.01 65.35
C ASP A 385 -32.08 -31.52 64.22
N ILE A 386 -31.47 -32.71 64.40
CA ILE A 386 -30.67 -33.36 63.35
C ILE A 386 -31.53 -33.64 62.11
N ARG A 387 -32.76 -34.15 62.28
CA ARG A 387 -33.67 -34.42 61.17
C ARG A 387 -34.04 -33.15 60.42
N GLN A 388 -34.35 -32.07 61.13
CA GLN A 388 -34.65 -30.76 60.55
C GLN A 388 -33.44 -30.22 59.77
N ALA A 389 -32.25 -30.25 60.35
CA ALA A 389 -31.02 -29.79 59.70
C ALA A 389 -30.72 -30.60 58.42
N THR A 390 -30.89 -31.92 58.48
CA THR A 390 -30.67 -32.81 57.32
C THR A 390 -31.65 -32.50 56.19
N SER A 391 -32.92 -32.19 56.51
CA SER A 391 -33.92 -31.77 55.52
C SER A 391 -33.53 -30.45 54.83
N THR A 392 -33.06 -29.46 55.60
CA THR A 392 -32.61 -28.17 55.04
C THR A 392 -31.38 -28.36 54.14
N ILE A 393 -30.43 -29.19 54.56
CA ILE A 393 -29.24 -29.49 53.76
C ILE A 393 -29.62 -30.21 52.46
N ALA A 394 -30.57 -31.15 52.49
CA ALA A 394 -31.04 -31.84 51.30
C ALA A 394 -31.59 -30.84 50.25
N SER A 395 -32.43 -29.89 50.67
CA SER A 395 -32.93 -28.85 49.77
C SER A 395 -31.81 -27.95 49.21
N ALA A 396 -30.82 -27.58 50.04
CA ALA A 396 -29.68 -26.80 49.57
C ALA A 396 -28.81 -27.56 48.54
N ILE A 397 -28.68 -28.87 48.69
CA ILE A 397 -27.95 -29.73 47.75
C ILE A 397 -28.69 -29.83 46.41
N GLU A 398 -30.01 -29.94 46.42
CA GLU A 398 -30.81 -29.92 45.19
C GLU A 398 -30.62 -28.59 44.42
N GLU A 399 -30.64 -27.46 45.12
CA GLU A 399 -30.38 -26.13 44.55
C GLU A 399 -28.95 -26.01 44.00
N GLN A 400 -27.95 -26.47 44.76
CA GLN A 400 -26.55 -26.52 44.29
C GLN A 400 -26.38 -27.41 43.05
N GLY A 401 -27.10 -28.54 43.00
CA GLY A 401 -27.11 -29.42 41.84
C GLY A 401 -27.65 -28.72 40.59
N ALA A 402 -28.76 -27.99 40.72
CA ALA A 402 -29.33 -27.20 39.63
C ALA A 402 -28.37 -26.10 39.16
N ALA A 403 -27.78 -25.33 40.08
CA ALA A 403 -26.82 -24.28 39.75
C ALA A 403 -25.57 -24.84 39.05
N THR A 404 -25.07 -25.99 39.50
CA THR A 404 -23.90 -26.65 38.89
C THR A 404 -24.19 -27.13 37.46
N GLN A 405 -25.41 -27.64 37.22
CA GLN A 405 -25.85 -28.03 35.88
C GLN A 405 -25.97 -26.83 34.93
N GLU A 406 -26.41 -25.68 35.44
CA GLU A 406 -26.46 -24.43 34.68
C GLU A 406 -25.05 -23.93 34.34
N ILE A 407 -24.11 -23.99 35.30
CA ILE A 407 -22.69 -23.68 35.06
C ILE A 407 -22.11 -24.59 33.97
N ALA A 408 -22.39 -25.90 34.00
CA ALA A 408 -21.92 -26.85 32.99
C ALA A 408 -22.43 -26.46 31.59
N THR A 409 -23.72 -26.11 31.49
CA THR A 409 -24.36 -25.69 30.23
C THR A 409 -23.74 -24.39 29.72
N ASN A 410 -23.58 -23.38 30.58
CA ASN A 410 -22.98 -22.10 30.20
C ASN A 410 -21.50 -22.25 29.80
N THR A 411 -20.79 -23.20 30.41
CA THR A 411 -19.40 -23.52 30.08
C THR A 411 -19.30 -24.16 28.69
N GLN A 412 -20.23 -25.04 28.31
CA GLN A 412 -20.32 -25.55 26.93
C GLN A 412 -20.63 -24.45 25.91
N HIS A 413 -21.54 -23.53 26.23
CA HIS A 413 -21.80 -22.37 25.37
C HIS A 413 -20.56 -21.49 25.21
N ALA A 414 -19.83 -21.24 26.30
CA ALA A 414 -18.58 -20.49 26.27
C ALA A 414 -17.53 -21.19 25.39
N ALA A 415 -17.39 -22.52 25.49
CA ALA A 415 -16.45 -23.30 24.67
C ALA A 415 -16.76 -23.17 23.17
N HIS A 416 -18.04 -23.29 22.81
CA HIS A 416 -18.49 -23.09 21.43
C HIS A 416 -18.25 -21.65 20.96
N GLY A 417 -18.51 -20.66 21.81
CA GLY A 417 -18.23 -19.26 21.55
C GLY A 417 -16.74 -18.99 21.29
N THR A 418 -15.85 -19.55 22.11
CA THR A 418 -14.39 -19.42 21.92
C THR A 418 -13.93 -20.07 20.62
N GLY A 419 -14.52 -21.21 20.23
CA GLY A 419 -14.24 -21.84 18.93
C GLY A 419 -14.64 -20.95 17.76
N THR A 420 -15.86 -20.39 17.80
CA THR A 420 -16.36 -19.48 16.76
C THR A 420 -15.51 -18.21 16.64
N VAL A 421 -15.07 -17.65 17.77
CA VAL A 421 -14.16 -16.49 17.80
C VAL A 421 -12.84 -16.84 17.13
N ASN A 422 -12.26 -18.01 17.42
CA ASN A 422 -11.03 -18.46 16.80
C ASN A 422 -11.15 -18.59 15.27
N ASP A 423 -12.25 -19.17 14.77
CA ASP A 423 -12.50 -19.30 13.33
C ASP A 423 -12.63 -17.93 12.64
N ASN A 424 -13.36 -17.00 13.26
CA ASN A 424 -13.49 -15.63 12.77
C ASN A 424 -12.13 -14.91 12.70
N ILE A 425 -11.29 -15.10 13.72
CA ILE A 425 -9.95 -14.51 13.78
C ILE A 425 -9.04 -15.05 12.66
N VAL A 426 -9.11 -16.35 12.38
CA VAL A 426 -8.40 -16.95 11.24
C VAL A 426 -8.87 -16.32 9.93
N GLY A 427 -10.18 -16.09 9.78
CA GLY A 427 -10.75 -15.37 8.65
C GLY A 427 -10.23 -13.95 8.50
N VAL A 428 -10.18 -13.17 9.58
CA VAL A 428 -9.63 -11.80 9.60
C VAL A 428 -8.14 -11.80 9.22
N GLY A 429 -7.36 -12.74 9.75
CA GLY A 429 -5.94 -12.89 9.39
C GLY A 429 -5.75 -13.11 7.90
N ARG A 430 -6.54 -13.99 7.28
CA ARG A 430 -6.49 -14.25 5.83
C ARG A 430 -6.91 -13.03 5.00
N ALA A 431 -7.95 -12.32 5.42
CA ALA A 431 -8.40 -11.10 4.74
C ALA A 431 -7.33 -9.99 4.79
N ALA A 432 -6.62 -9.88 5.92
CA ALA A 432 -5.48 -8.97 6.06
C ALA A 432 -4.33 -9.36 5.13
N GLU A 433 -3.96 -10.64 5.04
CA GLU A 433 -2.94 -11.12 4.10
C GLU A 433 -3.29 -10.81 2.64
N MET A 434 -4.55 -11.05 2.23
CA MET A 434 -5.04 -10.69 0.90
C MET A 434 -4.95 -9.19 0.63
N THR A 435 -5.29 -8.36 1.62
CA THR A 435 -5.20 -6.89 1.51
C THR A 435 -3.75 -6.45 1.36
N GLY A 436 -2.82 -7.06 2.10
CA GLY A 436 -1.39 -6.81 1.95
C GLY A 436 -0.89 -7.14 0.54
N ALA A 437 -1.24 -8.32 0.02
CA ALA A 437 -0.87 -8.74 -1.33
C ALA A 437 -1.44 -7.81 -2.42
N ALA A 438 -2.72 -7.44 -2.32
CA ALA A 438 -3.36 -6.49 -3.25
C ALA A 438 -2.69 -5.10 -3.19
N SER A 439 -2.30 -4.66 -1.99
CA SER A 439 -1.58 -3.40 -1.79
C SER A 439 -0.21 -3.41 -2.47
N THR A 440 0.56 -4.50 -2.33
CA THR A 440 1.83 -4.66 -3.06
C THR A 440 1.62 -4.60 -4.56
N GLN A 441 0.60 -5.27 -5.09
CA GLN A 441 0.27 -5.23 -6.52
C GLN A 441 -0.10 -3.81 -6.99
N LEU A 442 -0.89 -3.07 -6.20
CA LEU A 442 -1.24 -1.67 -6.50
C LEU A 442 -0.01 -0.75 -6.50
N MET A 443 0.94 -0.95 -5.58
CA MET A 443 2.20 -0.20 -5.57
C MET A 443 2.98 -0.43 -6.87
N THR A 444 3.15 -1.68 -7.30
CA THR A 444 3.83 -2.02 -8.56
C THR A 444 3.13 -1.42 -9.78
N LEU A 445 1.80 -1.48 -9.84
CA LEU A 445 1.03 -0.87 -10.93
C LEU A 445 1.17 0.66 -10.95
N SER A 446 1.18 1.28 -9.78
CA SER A 446 1.34 2.73 -9.65
C SER A 446 2.74 3.19 -10.05
N GLU A 447 3.79 2.43 -9.70
CA GLU A 447 5.15 2.69 -10.15
C GLU A 447 5.28 2.57 -11.67
N ALA A 448 4.64 1.56 -12.28
CA ALA A 448 4.61 1.39 -13.72
C ALA A 448 3.87 2.55 -14.44
N LEU A 449 2.72 2.98 -13.92
CA LEU A 449 1.96 4.12 -14.47
C LEU A 449 2.73 5.44 -14.36
N SER A 450 3.43 5.66 -13.24
CA SER A 450 4.30 6.82 -13.06
C SER A 450 5.45 6.82 -14.08
N GLY A 451 6.06 5.65 -14.33
CA GLY A 451 7.04 5.48 -15.40
C GLY A 451 6.49 5.80 -16.79
N GLN A 452 5.30 5.30 -17.13
CA GLN A 452 4.62 5.60 -18.40
C GLN A 452 4.27 7.08 -18.56
N ALA A 453 3.91 7.77 -17.48
CA ALA A 453 3.67 9.21 -17.51
C ALA A 453 4.96 10.00 -17.80
N SER A 454 6.08 9.61 -17.19
CA SER A 454 7.41 10.18 -17.46
C SER A 454 7.86 9.94 -18.92
N ASP A 455 7.62 8.74 -19.44
CA ASP A 455 7.92 8.40 -20.84
C ASP A 455 7.07 9.23 -21.80
N LEU A 456 5.77 9.39 -21.52
CA LEU A 456 4.86 10.22 -22.31
C LEU A 456 5.32 11.68 -22.33
N GLN A 457 5.73 12.23 -21.19
CA GLN A 457 6.26 13.59 -21.10
C GLN A 457 7.50 13.77 -21.98
N THR A 458 8.41 12.79 -21.96
CA THR A 458 9.62 12.78 -22.81
C THR A 458 9.28 12.68 -24.30
N GLN A 459 8.33 11.83 -24.68
CA GLN A 459 7.87 11.70 -26.06
C GLN A 459 7.19 12.98 -26.57
N VAL A 460 6.36 13.62 -25.74
CA VAL A 460 5.71 14.91 -26.07
C VAL A 460 6.74 16.00 -26.30
N GLN A 461 7.72 16.14 -25.42
CA GLN A 461 8.82 17.11 -25.58
C GLN A 461 9.60 16.86 -26.88
N THR A 462 9.92 15.61 -27.18
CA THR A 462 10.63 15.22 -28.40
C THR A 462 9.82 15.51 -29.66
N PHE A 463 8.53 15.18 -29.65
CA PHE A 463 7.61 15.44 -30.75
C PHE A 463 7.47 16.94 -31.02
N VAL A 464 7.29 17.74 -29.97
CA VAL A 464 7.16 19.21 -30.06
C VAL A 464 8.45 19.83 -30.58
N ALA A 465 9.62 19.38 -30.11
CA ALA A 465 10.91 19.84 -30.62
C ALA A 465 11.08 19.52 -32.12
N THR A 466 10.70 18.31 -32.53
CA THR A 466 10.75 17.90 -33.94
C THR A 466 9.77 18.71 -34.80
N LEU A 467 8.56 18.91 -34.30
CA LEU A 467 7.53 19.70 -34.96
C LEU A 467 8.00 21.14 -35.14
N ARG A 468 8.69 21.75 -34.17
CA ARG A 468 9.25 23.10 -34.25
C ARG A 468 10.47 23.22 -35.20
N ALA A 469 11.18 22.13 -35.45
CA ALA A 469 12.37 22.10 -36.30
C ALA A 469 12.08 21.89 -37.81
N GLY A 470 10.89 21.36 -38.14
CA GLY A 470 10.42 21.21 -39.54
C GLY A 470 10.03 22.52 -40.22
#